data_AF-A0A0S2FI15-F1
#
_entry.id   AF-A0A0S2FI15-F1
#
_cell.length_a   1.000
_cell.length_b   1.000
_cell.length_c   1.000
_cell.angle_alpha   90.00
_cell.angle_beta   90.00
_cell.angle_gamma   90.00
#
_symmetry.space_group_name_H-M   'P 1'
#
loop_
_entity.id
_entity.type
_entity.pdbx_description
1 polymer ?
#
loop_
_entity_poly.entity_id
_entity_poly.type
_entity_poly.pdbx_seq_one_letter_code
_entity_poly.pdbx_strand_id
1 'polypeptide(L)'
;MDSMKKILVLPALLLLGWSVQARAQCSVAGGQQQQQCMQNFVQNVVVPYQQAIQAAAQNQPLPPPESPMEAMQARAGAQARKGWGAIAASPALAQVGIAGDLGSQRKAESAALKQCADQGGEGCTLMASANNACIAVAFNADKQFASAVGQDEIAASRDALRGCNAKSPDKICNLRSEPLCSGIAGGLLQTDGMSAQQRAHLFEIAGDDRQFFGALAGNGKAVYSAANALSQADAEKSAKDRCTGPACKLIAAHSNSCLAAAWPKKGGPPFVAESSYPEAARVDALSQCAAANGAGCLVSAPNCSGRAYFDYDYARIHAGAKAESERSRQAGAALLEPWVGRTEAEFRAHWGSPSATTDILQGESRLTYEKGYRGKNGAEHACKVAVFTRAYKVFSYFTEGDVCADIVR
;
A
#
# COMPACT_ATOMS: atom_id res chain seq x y z
N MET A 1 -22.42 52.17 -21.29
CA MET A 1 -23.45 51.12 -21.11
C MET A 1 -22.96 49.89 -21.84
N ASP A 2 -22.11 49.10 -21.19
CA ASP A 2 -21.69 47.82 -21.74
C ASP A 2 -21.31 46.94 -20.56
N SER A 3 -22.17 45.97 -20.24
CA SER A 3 -21.92 45.07 -19.13
C SER A 3 -22.57 43.71 -19.38
N MET A 4 -21.75 42.68 -19.15
CA MET A 4 -22.11 41.31 -18.81
C MET A 4 -22.61 40.37 -19.92
N LYS A 5 -21.63 39.72 -20.57
CA LYS A 5 -21.68 38.27 -20.79
C LYS A 5 -20.38 37.64 -20.27
N LYS A 6 -20.43 37.07 -19.06
CA LYS A 6 -19.45 36.08 -18.58
C LYS A 6 -20.19 34.87 -17.99
N ILE A 7 -20.29 33.85 -18.82
CA ILE A 7 -19.95 32.44 -18.55
C ILE A 7 -20.25 31.97 -17.11
N LEU A 8 -21.42 31.37 -16.95
CA LEU A 8 -21.80 30.47 -15.86
C LEU A 8 -21.49 29.04 -16.31
N VAL A 9 -20.24 28.60 -16.11
CA VAL A 9 -19.89 27.17 -16.07
C VAL A 9 -18.84 27.02 -14.98
N LEU A 10 -19.08 26.11 -14.03
CA LEU A 10 -18.27 25.68 -12.87
C LEU A 10 -18.87 26.07 -11.50
N PRO A 11 -19.74 25.18 -10.98
CA PRO A 11 -19.44 24.57 -9.68
C PRO A 11 -19.65 23.04 -9.64
N ALA A 12 -19.93 22.37 -10.76
CA ALA A 12 -20.33 20.96 -10.77
C ALA A 12 -19.20 19.93 -10.56
N LEU A 13 -17.92 20.31 -10.71
CA LEU A 13 -16.79 19.36 -10.72
C LEU A 13 -16.14 19.11 -9.34
N LEU A 14 -16.49 19.88 -8.29
CA LEU A 14 -15.89 19.71 -6.96
C LEU A 14 -16.67 18.76 -6.02
N LEU A 15 -17.81 18.21 -6.45
CA LEU A 15 -18.70 17.43 -5.57
C LEU A 15 -18.54 15.91 -5.67
N LEU A 16 -17.74 15.37 -6.60
CA LEU A 16 -17.71 13.92 -6.85
C LEU A 16 -16.62 13.15 -6.08
N GLY A 17 -15.55 13.80 -5.60
CA GLY A 17 -14.45 13.14 -4.88
C GLY A 17 -14.58 13.09 -3.34
N TRP A 18 -15.52 13.82 -2.75
CA TRP A 18 -15.50 14.17 -1.31
C TRP A 18 -16.56 13.42 -0.47
N SER A 19 -17.22 12.42 -1.06
CA SER A 19 -18.44 11.84 -0.49
C SER A 19 -18.23 10.77 0.59
N VAL A 20 -17.02 10.28 0.84
CA VAL A 20 -16.82 9.08 1.67
C VAL A 20 -16.65 9.37 3.16
N GLN A 21 -15.84 10.36 3.54
CA GLN A 21 -15.66 10.75 4.95
C GLN A 21 -16.92 11.42 5.52
N ALA A 22 -17.60 12.22 4.71
CA ALA A 22 -18.84 12.86 5.12
C ALA A 22 -20.01 11.85 5.22
N ARG A 23 -20.02 10.77 4.43
CA ARG A 23 -21.01 9.67 4.59
C ARG A 23 -20.85 8.90 5.90
N ALA A 24 -19.63 8.78 6.44
CA ALA A 24 -19.38 8.07 7.70
C ALA A 24 -19.88 8.86 8.93
N GLN A 25 -19.92 10.19 8.86
CA GLN A 25 -20.48 11.05 9.93
C GLN A 25 -21.95 11.40 9.71
N CYS A 26 -22.45 11.34 8.46
CA CYS A 26 -23.81 11.68 8.06
C CYS A 26 -24.64 10.45 7.67
N SER A 27 -24.48 9.33 8.37
CA SER A 27 -25.27 8.11 8.15
C SER A 27 -26.68 8.24 8.75
N VAL A 28 -27.52 9.07 8.13
CA VAL A 28 -28.95 9.19 8.45
C VAL A 28 -29.80 8.80 7.25
N ALA A 29 -30.86 8.02 7.51
CA ALA A 29 -31.72 7.41 6.52
C ALA A 29 -32.64 8.46 5.85
N GLY A 30 -32.13 9.21 4.88
CA GLY A 30 -32.94 10.09 4.05
C GLY A 30 -32.16 11.13 3.25
N GLY A 31 -32.54 11.32 1.97
CA GLY A 31 -31.81 12.18 1.02
C GLY A 31 -31.71 13.65 1.43
N GLN A 32 -32.74 14.25 2.03
CA GLN A 32 -32.69 15.66 2.47
C GLN A 32 -31.80 15.87 3.70
N GLN A 33 -31.85 14.99 4.70
CA GLN A 33 -31.01 15.08 5.90
C GLN A 33 -29.54 14.82 5.60
N GLN A 34 -29.25 13.88 4.69
CA GLN A 34 -27.88 13.66 4.21
C GLN A 34 -27.34 14.90 3.51
N GLN A 35 -28.14 15.55 2.66
CA GLN A 35 -27.74 16.75 1.92
C GLN A 35 -27.50 17.95 2.85
N GLN A 36 -28.31 18.10 3.89
CA GLN A 36 -28.15 19.14 4.90
C GLN A 36 -26.94 18.88 5.81
N CYS A 37 -26.67 17.62 6.16
CA CYS A 37 -25.46 17.24 6.88
C CYS A 37 -24.19 17.50 6.06
N MET A 38 -24.21 17.19 4.76
CA MET A 38 -23.12 17.52 3.83
C MET A 38 -22.90 19.04 3.74
N GLN A 39 -23.97 19.84 3.63
CA GLN A 39 -23.85 21.30 3.62
C GLN A 39 -23.27 21.83 4.93
N ASN A 40 -23.71 21.32 6.07
CA ASN A 40 -23.19 21.71 7.39
C ASN A 40 -21.73 21.29 7.57
N PHE A 41 -21.33 20.12 7.07
CA PHE A 41 -19.93 19.69 7.10
C PHE A 41 -19.04 20.60 6.24
N VAL A 42 -19.47 20.92 5.02
CA VAL A 42 -18.73 21.83 4.13
C VAL A 42 -18.60 23.22 4.76
N GLN A 43 -19.69 23.78 5.29
CA GLN A 43 -19.68 25.14 5.84
C GLN A 43 -18.95 25.25 7.17
N ASN A 44 -19.06 24.24 8.05
CA ASN A 44 -18.52 24.33 9.41
C ASN A 44 -17.14 23.69 9.57
N VAL A 45 -16.73 22.80 8.65
CA VAL A 45 -15.43 22.09 8.74
C VAL A 45 -14.53 22.46 7.57
N VAL A 46 -15.01 22.32 6.33
CA VAL A 46 -14.16 22.46 5.14
C VAL A 46 -13.79 23.91 4.86
N VAL A 47 -14.76 24.82 4.82
CA VAL A 47 -14.52 26.24 4.53
C VAL A 47 -13.58 26.89 5.56
N PRO A 48 -13.78 26.69 6.89
CA PRO A 48 -12.88 27.27 7.88
C PRO A 48 -11.48 26.65 7.87
N TYR A 49 -11.36 25.35 7.56
CA TYR A 49 -10.08 24.69 7.36
C TYR A 49 -9.31 25.30 6.17
N GLN A 50 -9.97 25.53 5.04
CA GLN A 50 -9.36 26.21 3.88
C GLN A 50 -8.94 27.65 4.19
N GLN A 51 -9.73 28.39 4.98
CA GLN A 51 -9.36 29.74 5.42
C GLN A 51 -8.13 29.73 6.33
N ALA A 52 -8.03 28.76 7.25
CA ALA A 52 -6.85 28.59 8.10
C ALA A 52 -5.58 28.26 7.29
N ILE A 53 -5.71 27.47 6.22
CA ILE A 53 -4.62 27.20 5.27
C ILE A 53 -4.15 28.49 4.59
N GLN A 54 -5.08 29.31 4.09
CA GLN A 54 -4.75 30.57 3.43
C GLN A 54 -4.08 31.57 4.39
N ALA A 55 -4.55 31.66 5.64
CA ALA A 55 -3.94 32.50 6.66
C ALA A 55 -2.53 32.03 7.05
N ALA A 56 -2.32 30.70 7.14
CA ALA A 56 -1.01 30.12 7.42
C ALA A 56 -0.01 30.32 6.27
N ALA A 57 -0.46 30.20 5.02
CA ALA A 57 0.35 30.50 3.84
C ALA A 57 0.81 31.98 3.80
N GLN A 58 0.07 32.87 4.47
CA GLN A 58 0.38 34.30 4.56
C GLN A 58 1.14 34.68 5.85
N ASN A 59 1.63 33.72 6.64
CA ASN A 59 2.34 33.94 7.92
C ASN A 59 1.56 34.79 8.95
N GLN A 60 0.23 34.76 8.93
CA GLN A 60 -0.56 35.53 9.90
C GLN A 60 -0.61 34.82 11.27
N PRO A 61 -0.56 35.57 12.38
CA PRO A 61 -0.81 35.02 13.72
C PRO A 61 -2.26 34.52 13.80
N LEU A 62 -2.47 33.30 14.29
CA LEU A 62 -3.81 32.80 14.59
C LEU A 62 -4.19 33.26 16.00
N PRO A 63 -5.43 33.72 16.24
CA PRO A 63 -5.90 34.02 17.59
C PRO A 63 -5.89 32.76 18.47
N PRO A 64 -5.78 32.89 19.81
CA PRO A 64 -5.90 31.76 20.72
C PRO A 64 -7.28 31.10 20.55
N PRO A 65 -7.36 29.76 20.57
CA PRO A 65 -8.61 29.06 20.29
C PRO A 65 -9.57 29.19 21.47
N GLU A 66 -10.79 29.68 21.22
CA GLU A 66 -11.87 29.82 22.22
C GLU A 66 -12.86 28.64 22.15
N SER A 67 -12.76 27.82 21.10
CA SER A 67 -13.60 26.65 20.86
C SER A 67 -12.81 25.42 20.37
N PRO A 68 -13.36 24.20 20.47
CA PRO A 68 -12.75 22.99 19.90
C PRO A 68 -12.47 23.06 18.39
N MET A 69 -13.32 23.78 17.66
CA MET A 69 -13.18 23.99 16.21
C MET A 69 -12.01 24.92 15.88
N GLU A 70 -11.83 26.00 16.64
CA GLU A 70 -10.67 26.90 16.50
C GLU A 70 -9.38 26.22 16.95
N ALA A 71 -9.43 25.34 17.96
CA ALA A 71 -8.28 24.53 18.36
C ALA A 71 -7.84 23.59 17.23
N MET A 72 -8.79 23.03 16.47
CA MET A 72 -8.51 22.23 15.28
C MET A 72 -7.88 23.07 14.16
N GLN A 73 -8.40 24.28 13.91
CA GLN A 73 -7.83 25.22 12.92
C GLN A 73 -6.43 25.70 13.31
N ALA A 74 -6.18 25.97 14.59
CA ALA A 74 -4.87 26.37 15.10
C ALA A 74 -3.83 25.25 14.93
N ARG A 75 -4.22 23.99 15.16
CA ARG A 75 -3.38 22.81 14.88
C ARG A 75 -3.10 22.68 13.39
N ALA A 76 -4.11 22.80 12.53
CA ALA A 76 -3.94 22.77 11.08
C ALA A 76 -2.99 23.86 10.56
N GLY A 77 -3.13 25.10 11.06
CA GLY A 77 -2.23 26.20 10.71
C GLY A 77 -0.82 26.04 11.31
N ALA A 78 -0.66 25.40 12.47
CA ALA A 78 0.65 25.04 13.01
C ALA A 78 1.33 23.95 12.16
N GLN A 79 0.57 22.96 11.69
CA GLN A 79 1.02 21.92 10.77
C GLN A 79 1.46 22.52 9.42
N ALA A 80 0.66 23.43 8.86
CA ALA A 80 0.97 24.15 7.62
C ALA A 80 2.28 24.96 7.70
N ARG A 81 2.57 25.53 8.88
CA ARG A 81 3.81 26.25 9.18
C ARG A 81 5.03 25.34 9.27
N LYS A 82 4.83 24.05 9.54
CA LYS A 82 5.83 22.98 9.41
C LYS A 82 5.65 22.24 8.09
N GLY A 83 5.59 22.99 6.99
CA GLY A 83 5.19 22.45 5.70
C GLY A 83 6.30 21.89 4.83
N TRP A 84 7.57 22.13 5.16
CA TRP A 84 8.67 21.82 4.25
C TRP A 84 9.19 20.40 4.41
N GLY A 85 9.25 19.70 3.27
CA GLY A 85 9.92 18.42 3.09
C GLY A 85 11.02 18.49 2.03
N ALA A 86 12.03 17.62 2.14
CA ALA A 86 13.08 17.47 1.14
C ALA A 86 13.62 16.04 1.10
N ILE A 87 14.10 15.63 -0.08
CA ILE A 87 14.82 14.39 -0.31
C ILE A 87 16.19 14.73 -0.91
N ALA A 88 17.23 14.09 -0.39
CA ALA A 88 18.59 14.13 -0.91
C ALA A 88 19.09 12.70 -1.14
N ALA A 89 19.98 12.52 -2.11
CA ALA A 89 20.55 11.21 -2.39
C ALA A 89 21.99 11.30 -2.88
N SER A 90 22.77 10.25 -2.60
CA SER A 90 24.08 10.03 -3.19
C SER A 90 23.93 9.60 -4.67
N PRO A 91 25.01 9.60 -5.47
CA PRO A 91 24.98 9.06 -6.82
C PRO A 91 24.35 7.66 -6.85
N ALA A 92 23.60 7.38 -7.92
CA ALA A 92 22.87 6.11 -8.11
C ALA A 92 21.85 5.77 -7.00
N LEU A 93 21.43 6.74 -6.19
CA LEU A 93 20.53 6.54 -5.05
C LEU A 93 21.01 5.48 -4.05
N ALA A 94 22.33 5.32 -3.90
CA ALA A 94 22.90 4.35 -2.97
C ALA A 94 22.50 4.63 -1.52
N GLN A 95 22.46 5.89 -1.12
CA GLN A 95 21.92 6.37 0.15
C GLN A 95 20.94 7.52 -0.08
N VAL A 96 19.91 7.61 0.76
CA VAL A 96 18.82 8.58 0.63
C VAL A 96 18.49 9.19 1.98
N GLY A 97 18.58 10.52 2.06
CA GLY A 97 18.11 11.30 3.20
C GLY A 97 16.75 11.92 2.90
N ILE A 98 15.87 11.91 3.90
CA ILE A 98 14.48 12.34 3.84
C ILE A 98 14.19 13.18 5.08
N ALA A 99 13.80 14.43 4.89
CA ALA A 99 13.44 15.31 6.00
C ALA A 99 12.09 15.97 5.74
N GLY A 100 11.11 15.73 6.61
CA GLY A 100 9.75 16.27 6.51
C GLY A 100 9.37 17.17 7.67
N ASP A 101 8.26 17.87 7.51
CA ASP A 101 7.60 18.67 8.54
C ASP A 101 8.48 19.74 9.21
N LEU A 102 9.32 20.42 8.41
CA LEU A 102 10.20 21.46 8.88
C LEU A 102 9.67 22.86 8.57
N GLY A 103 10.04 23.82 9.41
CA GLY A 103 9.51 25.19 9.34
C GLY A 103 10.06 26.04 8.19
N SER A 104 10.97 25.52 7.37
CA SER A 104 11.56 26.25 6.24
C SER A 104 12.25 25.30 5.27
N GLN A 105 12.28 25.66 3.98
CA GLN A 105 12.96 24.92 2.92
C GLN A 105 14.41 24.60 3.28
N ARG A 106 15.19 25.62 3.68
CA ARG A 106 16.61 25.47 4.03
C ARG A 106 16.86 24.45 5.16
N LYS A 107 15.97 24.40 6.16
CA LYS A 107 16.06 23.39 7.23
C LYS A 107 15.78 21.99 6.69
N ALA A 108 14.76 21.83 5.84
CA ALA A 108 14.43 20.55 5.22
C ALA A 108 15.57 20.05 4.33
N GLU A 109 16.08 20.89 3.45
CA GLU A 109 17.20 20.57 2.58
C GLU A 109 18.46 20.19 3.35
N SER A 110 18.84 21.00 4.35
CA SER A 110 20.00 20.72 5.19
C SER A 110 19.85 19.42 5.99
N ALA A 111 18.66 19.13 6.50
CA ALA A 111 18.39 17.89 7.23
C ALA A 111 18.43 16.66 6.33
N ALA A 112 17.85 16.75 5.13
CA ALA A 112 17.88 15.65 4.15
C ALA A 112 19.33 15.36 3.68
N LEU A 113 20.11 16.40 3.36
CA LEU A 113 21.51 16.25 2.99
C LEU A 113 22.34 15.64 4.13
N LYS A 114 22.14 16.13 5.37
CA LYS A 114 22.81 15.59 6.55
C LYS A 114 22.47 14.11 6.75
N GLN A 115 21.18 13.74 6.66
CA GLN A 115 20.78 12.35 6.86
C GLN A 115 21.35 11.43 5.77
N CYS A 116 21.39 11.88 4.51
CA CYS A 116 22.03 11.14 3.43
C CYS A 116 23.52 10.87 3.74
N ALA A 117 24.25 11.89 4.22
CA ALA A 117 25.66 11.75 4.59
C ALA A 117 25.86 10.86 5.83
N ASP A 118 25.01 11.01 6.85
CA ASP A 118 25.05 10.20 8.08
C ASP A 118 24.78 8.71 7.81
N GLN A 119 24.04 8.38 6.74
CA GLN A 119 23.85 7.01 6.24
C GLN A 119 25.05 6.48 5.43
N GLY A 120 26.15 7.24 5.34
CA GLY A 120 27.34 6.87 4.58
C GLY A 120 27.26 7.23 3.10
N GLY A 121 26.34 8.12 2.71
CA GLY A 121 26.25 8.62 1.34
C GLY A 121 27.38 9.60 1.03
N GLU A 122 28.18 9.29 0.01
CA GLU A 122 29.17 10.23 -0.52
C GLU A 122 28.56 11.08 -1.64
N GLY A 123 28.90 12.37 -1.68
CA GLY A 123 28.41 13.27 -2.74
C GLY A 123 26.89 13.46 -2.75
N CYS A 124 26.24 13.46 -1.59
CA CYS A 124 24.81 13.68 -1.47
C CYS A 124 24.37 15.00 -2.11
N THR A 125 23.34 14.93 -2.96
CA THR A 125 22.74 16.08 -3.64
C THR A 125 21.25 16.13 -3.38
N LEU A 126 20.66 17.32 -3.46
CA LEU A 126 19.21 17.49 -3.34
C LEU A 126 18.51 16.93 -4.57
N MET A 127 17.47 16.12 -4.34
CA MET A 127 16.62 15.57 -5.37
C MET A 127 15.37 16.44 -5.58
N ALA A 128 14.74 16.85 -4.49
CA ALA A 128 13.57 17.70 -4.50
C ALA A 128 13.30 18.25 -3.09
N SER A 129 12.64 19.41 -3.03
CA SER A 129 12.10 20.01 -1.81
C SER A 129 10.76 20.66 -2.12
N ALA A 130 9.82 20.57 -1.20
CA ALA A 130 8.48 21.10 -1.41
C ALA A 130 7.85 21.56 -0.10
N ASN A 131 6.89 22.49 -0.20
CA ASN A 131 6.10 22.96 0.93
C ASN A 131 4.66 22.49 0.78
N ASN A 132 4.11 21.89 1.84
CA ASN A 132 2.72 21.42 1.88
C ASN A 132 2.37 20.51 0.69
N ALA A 133 3.30 19.62 0.35
CA ALA A 133 3.23 18.76 -0.83
C ALA A 133 3.95 17.43 -0.58
N CYS A 134 3.77 16.50 -1.50
CA CYS A 134 4.40 15.18 -1.50
C CYS A 134 5.55 15.11 -2.52
N ILE A 135 6.60 14.37 -2.19
CA ILE A 135 7.80 14.19 -3.02
C ILE A 135 8.02 12.69 -3.21
N ALA A 136 8.08 12.23 -4.46
CA ALA A 136 8.39 10.83 -4.78
C ALA A 136 9.70 10.73 -5.56
N VAL A 137 10.37 9.59 -5.45
CA VAL A 137 11.57 9.24 -6.22
C VAL A 137 11.38 7.87 -6.85
N ALA A 138 11.59 7.80 -8.16
CA ALA A 138 11.58 6.56 -8.93
C ALA A 138 12.96 6.27 -9.52
N PHE A 139 13.30 4.99 -9.67
CA PHE A 139 14.61 4.53 -10.12
C PHE A 139 14.55 3.19 -10.85
N ASN A 140 15.59 2.88 -11.63
CA ASN A 140 15.79 1.56 -12.23
C ASN A 140 17.13 0.93 -11.80
N ALA A 141 17.37 -0.31 -12.24
CA ALA A 141 18.62 -1.04 -11.97
C ALA A 141 19.85 -0.36 -12.61
N ASP A 142 19.66 0.34 -13.72
CA ASP A 142 20.70 1.09 -14.45
C ASP A 142 21.00 2.47 -13.86
N LYS A 143 20.59 2.70 -12.60
CA LYS A 143 20.91 3.90 -11.81
C LYS A 143 20.30 5.19 -12.36
N GLN A 144 19.34 5.08 -13.27
CA GLN A 144 18.56 6.22 -13.72
C GLN A 144 17.43 6.47 -12.74
N PHE A 145 17.13 7.75 -12.54
CA PHE A 145 16.11 8.15 -11.59
C PHE A 145 15.42 9.45 -11.99
N ALA A 146 14.28 9.68 -11.36
CA ALA A 146 13.61 10.96 -11.36
C ALA A 146 12.89 11.18 -10.03
N SER A 147 12.84 12.44 -9.60
CA SER A 147 12.01 12.91 -8.52
C SER A 147 10.84 13.72 -9.09
N ALA A 148 9.73 13.76 -8.36
CA ALA A 148 8.64 14.68 -8.66
C ALA A 148 7.95 15.15 -7.38
N VAL A 149 7.35 16.33 -7.47
CA VAL A 149 6.53 16.95 -6.43
C VAL A 149 5.08 16.94 -6.88
N GLY A 150 4.17 16.51 -6.00
CA GLY A 150 2.74 16.46 -6.25
C GLY A 150 1.96 17.02 -5.06
N GLN A 151 0.71 17.42 -5.28
CA GLN A 151 -0.17 17.86 -4.19
C GLN A 151 -0.59 16.70 -3.27
N ASP A 152 -0.44 15.47 -3.75
CA ASP A 152 -0.67 14.22 -3.04
C ASP A 152 0.36 13.16 -3.47
N GLU A 153 0.34 12.03 -2.77
CA GLU A 153 1.25 10.89 -2.98
C GLU A 153 1.17 10.34 -4.41
N ILE A 154 -0.01 10.41 -5.05
CA ILE A 154 -0.29 9.81 -6.36
C ILE A 154 0.31 10.67 -7.46
N ALA A 155 0.05 11.97 -7.44
CA ALA A 155 0.59 12.91 -8.39
C ALA A 155 2.12 12.87 -8.36
N ALA A 156 2.71 12.88 -7.16
CA ALA A 156 4.15 12.77 -6.97
C ALA A 156 4.69 11.45 -7.55
N SER A 157 4.08 10.32 -7.19
CA SER A 157 4.51 8.99 -7.63
C SER A 157 4.42 8.80 -9.15
N ARG A 158 3.28 9.18 -9.74
CA ARG A 158 3.04 9.08 -11.18
C ARG A 158 4.08 9.86 -11.97
N ASP A 159 4.35 11.10 -11.55
CA ASP A 159 5.21 12.00 -12.30
C ASP A 159 6.69 11.62 -12.12
N ALA A 160 7.08 11.10 -10.95
CA ALA A 160 8.41 10.52 -10.73
C ALA A 160 8.64 9.28 -11.61
N LEU A 161 7.68 8.34 -11.64
CA LEU A 161 7.76 7.15 -12.50
C LEU A 161 7.80 7.52 -13.98
N ARG A 162 6.97 8.48 -14.43
CA ARG A 162 6.99 8.99 -15.80
C ARG A 162 8.36 9.58 -16.15
N GLY A 163 8.91 10.41 -15.28
CA GLY A 163 10.23 11.02 -15.48
C GLY A 163 11.35 10.00 -15.54
N CYS A 164 11.28 8.95 -14.71
CA CYS A 164 12.28 7.89 -14.72
C CYS A 164 12.16 7.03 -15.99
N ASN A 165 10.94 6.59 -16.35
CA ASN A 165 10.70 5.78 -17.54
C ASN A 165 11.06 6.51 -18.83
N ALA A 166 10.90 7.84 -18.88
CA ALA A 166 11.33 8.65 -20.02
C ALA A 166 12.86 8.63 -20.22
N LYS A 167 13.61 8.38 -19.15
CA LYS A 167 15.08 8.24 -19.19
C LYS A 167 15.51 6.78 -19.41
N SER A 168 14.63 5.81 -19.16
CA SER A 168 14.96 4.39 -19.21
C SER A 168 14.74 3.70 -20.55
N PRO A 169 15.78 3.05 -21.14
CA PRO A 169 15.64 2.24 -22.33
C PRO A 169 14.66 1.06 -22.15
N ASP A 170 14.65 0.44 -20.96
CA ASP A 170 13.81 -0.71 -20.62
C ASP A 170 12.45 -0.32 -20.03
N LYS A 171 12.29 0.95 -19.60
CA LYS A 171 11.11 1.49 -18.91
C LYS A 171 10.70 0.73 -17.64
N ILE A 172 11.66 0.08 -16.96
CA ILE A 172 11.43 -0.66 -15.71
C ILE A 172 11.85 0.19 -14.51
N CYS A 173 11.16 1.31 -14.28
CA CYS A 173 11.35 2.11 -13.06
C CYS A 173 10.37 1.71 -11.95
N ASN A 174 10.86 1.73 -10.71
CA ASN A 174 10.10 1.50 -9.48
C ASN A 174 10.26 2.69 -8.53
N LEU A 175 9.30 2.90 -7.63
CA LEU A 175 9.47 3.85 -6.54
C LEU A 175 10.53 3.35 -5.55
N ARG A 176 11.39 4.26 -5.07
CA ARG A 176 12.45 3.91 -4.11
C ARG A 176 11.92 3.74 -2.68
N SER A 177 10.89 4.49 -2.34
CA SER A 177 10.23 4.56 -1.05
C SER A 177 8.80 5.10 -1.21
N GLU A 178 8.03 5.10 -0.12
CA GLU A 178 6.83 5.93 -0.01
C GLU A 178 7.16 7.41 -0.33
N PRO A 179 6.24 8.14 -0.97
CA PRO A 179 6.40 9.57 -1.16
C PRO A 179 6.48 10.30 0.20
N LEU A 180 7.42 11.24 0.32
CA LEU A 180 7.51 12.12 1.47
C LEU A 180 6.45 13.20 1.36
N CYS A 181 5.40 13.15 2.17
CA CYS A 181 4.47 14.26 2.32
C CYS A 181 4.83 15.11 3.54
N SER A 182 4.72 16.43 3.41
CA SER A 182 4.98 17.36 4.52
C SER A 182 3.90 18.41 4.66
N GLY A 183 3.73 18.92 5.88
CA GLY A 183 2.74 19.94 6.19
C GLY A 183 1.31 19.45 6.08
N ILE A 184 0.46 20.19 5.38
CA ILE A 184 -0.94 19.82 5.15
C ILE A 184 -1.07 18.59 4.25
N ALA A 185 -0.20 18.42 3.25
CA ALA A 185 -0.19 17.20 2.45
C ALA A 185 0.18 15.98 3.30
N GLY A 186 1.12 16.16 4.25
CA GLY A 186 1.41 15.17 5.28
C GLY A 186 0.28 15.01 6.29
N GLY A 187 -0.42 16.09 6.66
CA GLY A 187 -1.43 16.16 7.73
C GLY A 187 -2.83 15.67 7.34
N LEU A 188 -3.26 15.89 6.09
CA LEU A 188 -4.46 15.26 5.51
C LEU A 188 -4.28 13.74 5.34
N LEU A 189 -3.03 13.26 5.37
CA LEU A 189 -2.62 11.86 5.32
C LEU A 189 -1.94 11.39 6.63
N GLN A 190 -1.88 12.21 7.68
CA GLN A 190 -1.44 11.77 9.00
C GLN A 190 -2.61 10.99 9.60
N THR A 191 -2.60 9.72 9.24
CA THR A 191 -3.52 8.67 9.61
C THR A 191 -3.36 8.25 11.06
N ASP A 192 -3.30 9.20 11.98
CA ASP A 192 -3.49 8.91 13.40
C ASP A 192 -4.97 8.58 13.60
N GLY A 193 -5.33 7.33 13.26
CA GLY A 193 -6.68 6.78 13.32
C GLY A 193 -7.19 6.12 12.04
N MET A 194 -6.46 6.17 10.91
CA MET A 194 -6.89 5.48 9.68
C MET A 194 -6.14 4.16 9.48
N SER A 195 -6.88 3.09 9.19
CA SER A 195 -6.31 1.79 8.86
C SER A 195 -5.53 1.84 7.54
N ALA A 196 -4.59 0.93 7.33
CA ALA A 196 -3.88 0.79 6.05
C ALA A 196 -4.83 0.68 4.84
N GLN A 197 -6.05 0.16 5.05
CA GLN A 197 -7.09 0.05 4.04
C GLN A 197 -7.82 1.37 3.76
N GLN A 198 -7.98 2.26 4.75
CA GLN A 198 -8.54 3.59 4.52
C GLN A 198 -7.56 4.48 3.74
N ARG A 199 -6.25 4.25 3.89
CA ARG A 199 -5.23 4.81 2.98
C ARG A 199 -5.37 4.24 1.57
N ALA A 200 -5.48 2.91 1.44
CA ALA A 200 -5.70 2.25 0.15
C ALA A 200 -6.99 2.74 -0.56
N HIS A 201 -8.06 3.02 0.17
CA HIS A 201 -9.32 3.53 -0.38
C HIS A 201 -9.23 4.99 -0.88
N LEU A 202 -8.43 5.84 -0.24
CA LEU A 202 -8.12 7.19 -0.76
C LEU A 202 -7.38 7.11 -2.11
N PHE A 203 -6.48 6.13 -2.26
CA PHE A 203 -5.85 5.83 -3.55
C PHE A 203 -6.82 5.27 -4.59
N GLU A 204 -7.92 4.62 -4.19
CA GLU A 204 -8.94 4.05 -5.07
C GLU A 204 -9.84 5.15 -5.68
N ILE A 205 -10.06 6.23 -4.93
CA ILE A 205 -10.86 7.40 -5.34
C ILE A 205 -10.06 8.38 -6.22
N ALA A 206 -8.73 8.39 -6.12
CA ALA A 206 -7.88 9.40 -6.76
C ALA A 206 -7.30 9.01 -8.14
N GLY A 207 -7.91 8.02 -8.82
CA GLY A 207 -7.84 7.90 -10.28
C GLY A 207 -6.48 7.55 -10.88
N ASP A 208 -5.89 6.43 -10.47
CA ASP A 208 -4.91 5.75 -11.32
C ASP A 208 -5.59 4.65 -12.14
N ASP A 209 -6.22 5.07 -13.24
CA ASP A 209 -6.91 4.18 -14.18
C ASP A 209 -5.93 3.32 -15.02
N ARG A 210 -4.61 3.43 -14.77
CA ARG A 210 -3.60 2.69 -15.52
C ARG A 210 -3.69 1.20 -15.18
N GLN A 211 -3.75 0.40 -16.23
CA GLN A 211 -3.57 -1.03 -16.11
C GLN A 211 -2.08 -1.32 -15.99
N PHE A 212 -1.69 -1.83 -14.82
CA PHE A 212 -0.39 -2.45 -14.63
C PHE A 212 -0.55 -3.94 -14.89
N PHE A 213 0.42 -4.53 -15.58
CA PHE A 213 0.38 -5.91 -15.98
C PHE A 213 1.49 -6.70 -15.30
N GLY A 214 1.17 -7.93 -14.91
CA GLY A 214 2.15 -8.93 -14.50
C GLY A 214 2.02 -10.18 -15.36
N ALA A 215 3.05 -11.00 -15.35
CA ALA A 215 3.06 -12.25 -16.08
C ALA A 215 3.95 -13.30 -15.42
N LEU A 216 3.57 -14.56 -15.58
CA LEU A 216 4.35 -15.73 -15.21
C LEU A 216 4.77 -16.50 -16.46
N ALA A 217 6.02 -16.93 -16.50
CA ALA A 217 6.55 -17.89 -17.47
C ALA A 217 7.26 -19.03 -16.74
N GLY A 218 7.31 -20.22 -17.34
CA GLY A 218 7.96 -21.35 -16.70
C GLY A 218 8.42 -22.42 -17.69
N ASN A 219 9.34 -23.26 -17.24
CA ASN A 219 9.96 -24.32 -18.04
C ASN A 219 9.73 -25.72 -17.44
N GLY A 220 8.75 -25.86 -16.53
CA GLY A 220 8.45 -27.08 -15.79
C GLY A 220 9.36 -27.33 -14.57
N LYS A 221 10.42 -26.55 -14.38
CA LYS A 221 11.31 -26.61 -13.20
C LYS A 221 11.32 -25.32 -12.39
N ALA A 222 11.29 -24.19 -13.08
CA ALA A 222 11.31 -22.86 -12.48
C ALA A 222 10.18 -22.00 -13.03
N VAL A 223 9.78 -21.03 -12.22
CA VAL A 223 8.78 -20.01 -12.55
C VAL A 223 9.48 -18.65 -12.50
N TYR A 224 9.25 -17.87 -13.54
CA TYR A 224 9.80 -16.53 -13.71
C TYR A 224 8.64 -15.56 -13.81
N SER A 225 8.85 -14.37 -13.28
CA SER A 225 7.80 -13.38 -13.18
C SER A 225 8.24 -12.02 -13.71
N ALA A 226 7.26 -11.29 -14.25
CA ALA A 226 7.33 -9.86 -14.51
C ALA A 226 6.17 -9.19 -13.77
N ALA A 227 6.40 -8.00 -13.25
CA ALA A 227 5.40 -7.24 -12.51
C ALA A 227 5.44 -5.78 -12.99
N ASN A 228 4.30 -5.09 -12.85
CA ASN A 228 4.15 -3.66 -13.09
C ASN A 228 4.54 -3.17 -14.49
N ALA A 229 4.40 -4.01 -15.52
CA ALA A 229 4.56 -3.55 -16.89
C ALA A 229 3.38 -2.65 -17.29
N LEU A 230 3.61 -1.71 -18.22
CA LEU A 230 2.57 -0.78 -18.70
C LEU A 230 1.69 -1.39 -19.81
N SER A 231 2.04 -2.58 -20.29
CA SER A 231 1.23 -3.33 -21.24
C SER A 231 1.34 -4.83 -20.94
N GLN A 232 0.30 -5.58 -21.29
CA GLN A 232 0.33 -7.04 -21.20
C GLN A 232 1.48 -7.63 -22.02
N ALA A 233 1.71 -7.11 -23.23
CA ALA A 233 2.78 -7.58 -24.10
C ALA A 233 4.17 -7.42 -23.47
N ASP A 234 4.42 -6.29 -22.81
CA ASP A 234 5.69 -6.05 -22.12
C ASP A 234 5.86 -6.95 -20.90
N ALA A 235 4.78 -7.22 -20.14
CA ALA A 235 4.80 -8.18 -19.04
C ALA A 235 5.15 -9.58 -19.54
N GLU A 236 4.45 -10.06 -20.57
CA GLU A 236 4.65 -11.38 -21.16
C GLU A 236 6.07 -11.52 -21.75
N LYS A 237 6.53 -10.52 -22.49
CA LYS A 237 7.88 -10.49 -23.05
C LYS A 237 8.92 -10.54 -21.94
N SER A 238 8.79 -9.70 -20.92
CA SER A 238 9.72 -9.66 -19.79
C SER A 238 9.76 -10.98 -19.01
N ALA A 239 8.61 -11.62 -18.79
CA ALA A 239 8.55 -12.93 -18.13
C ALA A 239 9.22 -14.02 -18.98
N LYS A 240 9.01 -14.01 -20.31
CA LYS A 240 9.65 -14.95 -21.25
C LYS A 240 11.16 -14.73 -21.35
N ASP A 241 11.61 -13.49 -21.47
CA ASP A 241 13.05 -13.15 -21.61
C ASP A 241 13.86 -13.59 -20.38
N ARG A 242 13.25 -13.53 -19.19
CA ARG A 242 13.85 -14.02 -17.93
C ARG A 242 13.85 -15.55 -17.83
N CYS A 243 12.98 -16.22 -18.58
CA CYS A 243 12.75 -17.64 -18.45
C CYS A 243 13.68 -18.42 -19.39
N THR A 244 14.61 -19.17 -18.79
CA THR A 244 15.68 -19.83 -19.54
C THR A 244 15.32 -21.26 -19.96
N GLY A 245 15.78 -21.67 -21.13
CA GLY A 245 15.73 -23.05 -21.63
C GLY A 245 14.62 -23.31 -22.66
N PRO A 246 14.75 -24.39 -23.47
CA PRO A 246 13.89 -24.65 -24.63
C PRO A 246 12.44 -24.98 -24.28
N ALA A 247 12.17 -25.33 -23.01
CA ALA A 247 10.83 -25.61 -22.50
C ALA A 247 10.12 -24.36 -21.94
N CYS A 248 10.73 -23.18 -22.02
CA CYS A 248 10.14 -21.96 -21.50
C CYS A 248 8.85 -21.59 -22.24
N LYS A 249 7.77 -21.42 -21.48
CA LYS A 249 6.46 -21.00 -21.99
C LYS A 249 5.84 -19.97 -21.06
N LEU A 250 5.06 -19.07 -21.64
CA LEU A 250 4.15 -18.23 -20.86
C LEU A 250 3.13 -19.11 -20.15
N ILE A 251 2.90 -18.83 -18.87
CA ILE A 251 1.87 -19.49 -18.06
C ILE A 251 0.58 -18.67 -18.16
N ALA A 252 0.65 -17.41 -17.73
CA ALA A 252 -0.47 -16.47 -17.79
C ALA A 252 0.02 -15.03 -17.54
N ALA A 253 -0.80 -14.07 -17.96
CA ALA A 253 -0.66 -12.65 -17.64
C ALA A 253 -1.92 -12.18 -16.89
N HIS A 254 -1.78 -11.09 -16.13
CA HIS A 254 -2.84 -10.51 -15.33
C HIS A 254 -2.69 -8.99 -15.27
N SER A 255 -3.70 -8.29 -14.76
CA SER A 255 -3.63 -6.84 -14.60
C SER A 255 -4.24 -6.37 -13.29
N ASN A 256 -3.53 -5.48 -12.57
CA ASN A 256 -3.96 -4.86 -11.33
C ASN A 256 -4.42 -5.87 -10.25
N SER A 257 -3.84 -7.06 -10.27
CA SER A 257 -4.18 -8.18 -9.39
C SER A 257 -2.93 -8.99 -9.03
N CYS A 258 -3.11 -10.12 -8.36
CA CYS A 258 -2.09 -11.10 -8.08
C CYS A 258 -2.42 -12.42 -8.76
N LEU A 259 -1.40 -13.04 -9.32
CA LEU A 259 -1.47 -14.30 -10.05
C LEU A 259 -0.57 -15.33 -9.39
N ALA A 260 -1.09 -16.52 -9.13
CA ALA A 260 -0.30 -17.66 -8.70
C ALA A 260 -0.60 -18.87 -9.57
N ALA A 261 0.39 -19.76 -9.69
CA ALA A 261 0.26 -21.00 -10.43
C ALA A 261 0.65 -22.19 -9.54
N ALA A 262 -0.11 -23.29 -9.63
CA ALA A 262 0.14 -24.52 -8.91
C ALA A 262 0.28 -25.71 -9.86
N TRP A 263 1.19 -26.64 -9.57
CA TRP A 263 1.48 -27.82 -10.38
C TRP A 263 1.30 -29.11 -9.58
N PRO A 264 0.81 -30.20 -10.21
CA PRO A 264 0.89 -31.53 -9.64
C PRO A 264 2.35 -31.99 -9.54
N LYS A 265 2.74 -32.64 -8.43
CA LYS A 265 4.09 -33.24 -8.29
C LYS A 265 4.42 -34.27 -9.37
N LYS A 266 3.41 -34.97 -9.91
CA LYS A 266 3.58 -35.97 -10.99
C LYS A 266 3.75 -35.35 -12.38
N GLY A 267 3.86 -34.02 -12.46
CA GLY A 267 3.89 -33.28 -13.72
C GLY A 267 2.49 -33.03 -14.27
N GLY A 268 2.38 -32.06 -15.17
CA GLY A 268 1.11 -31.62 -15.75
C GLY A 268 1.08 -30.11 -16.00
N PRO A 269 0.01 -29.60 -16.64
CA PRO A 269 -0.18 -28.16 -16.79
C PRO A 269 -0.42 -27.47 -15.44
N PRO A 270 -0.04 -26.18 -15.31
CA PRO A 270 -0.36 -25.41 -14.11
C PRO A 270 -1.86 -25.12 -13.99
N PHE A 271 -2.33 -25.06 -12.76
CA PHE A 271 -3.59 -24.44 -12.35
C PHE A 271 -3.29 -23.01 -11.95
N VAL A 272 -3.93 -22.05 -12.59
CA VAL A 272 -3.65 -20.62 -12.40
C VAL A 272 -4.86 -19.99 -11.73
N ALA A 273 -4.61 -19.18 -10.72
CA ALA A 273 -5.65 -18.38 -10.09
C ALA A 273 -5.21 -16.92 -9.95
N GLU A 274 -6.16 -16.03 -10.15
CA GLU A 274 -6.00 -14.58 -10.06
C GLU A 274 -6.89 -14.05 -8.95
N SER A 275 -6.38 -13.10 -8.17
CA SER A 275 -7.11 -12.44 -7.09
C SER A 275 -6.50 -11.09 -6.79
N SER A 276 -7.29 -10.14 -6.32
CA SER A 276 -6.76 -8.87 -5.79
C SER A 276 -5.85 -9.05 -4.57
N TYR A 277 -5.87 -10.25 -3.95
CA TYR A 277 -5.05 -10.59 -2.78
C TYR A 277 -4.06 -11.73 -3.10
N PRO A 278 -2.77 -11.57 -2.74
CA PRO A 278 -1.70 -12.50 -3.09
C PRO A 278 -1.93 -13.92 -2.57
N GLU A 279 -2.34 -14.05 -1.31
CA GLU A 279 -2.55 -15.35 -0.69
C GLU A 279 -3.82 -16.06 -1.19
N ALA A 280 -4.87 -15.30 -1.51
CA ALA A 280 -6.06 -15.88 -2.13
C ALA A 280 -5.73 -16.47 -3.51
N ALA A 281 -4.94 -15.78 -4.34
CA ALA A 281 -4.48 -16.33 -5.61
C ALA A 281 -3.67 -17.63 -5.40
N ARG A 282 -2.80 -17.67 -4.39
CA ARG A 282 -2.01 -18.87 -4.05
C ARG A 282 -2.89 -20.04 -3.63
N VAL A 283 -3.83 -19.81 -2.72
CA VAL A 283 -4.74 -20.82 -2.19
C VAL A 283 -5.71 -21.32 -3.23
N ASP A 284 -6.26 -20.43 -4.05
CA ASP A 284 -7.18 -20.82 -5.12
C ASP A 284 -6.46 -21.69 -6.16
N ALA A 285 -5.22 -21.36 -6.54
CA ALA A 285 -4.41 -22.18 -7.44
C ALA A 285 -4.12 -23.57 -6.83
N LEU A 286 -3.74 -23.63 -5.55
CA LEU A 286 -3.51 -24.89 -4.83
C LEU A 286 -4.78 -25.73 -4.72
N SER A 287 -5.91 -25.11 -4.37
CA SER A 287 -7.21 -25.75 -4.22
C SER A 287 -7.67 -26.37 -5.53
N GLN A 288 -7.56 -25.63 -6.64
CA GLN A 288 -7.88 -26.13 -7.98
C GLN A 288 -6.97 -27.32 -8.36
N CYS A 289 -5.67 -27.20 -8.11
CA CYS A 289 -4.73 -28.29 -8.37
C CYS A 289 -5.05 -29.55 -7.54
N ALA A 290 -5.34 -29.38 -6.25
CA ALA A 290 -5.63 -30.47 -5.33
C ALA A 290 -6.96 -31.15 -5.64
N ALA A 291 -7.98 -30.37 -6.04
CA ALA A 291 -9.26 -30.92 -6.48
C ALA A 291 -9.11 -31.82 -7.72
N ALA A 292 -8.22 -31.46 -8.64
CA ALA A 292 -8.00 -32.21 -9.87
C ALA A 292 -7.03 -33.41 -9.70
N ASN A 293 -6.09 -33.35 -8.74
CA ASN A 293 -4.96 -34.31 -8.69
C ASN A 293 -4.76 -34.97 -7.31
N GLY A 294 -5.57 -34.63 -6.32
CA GLY A 294 -5.37 -35.04 -4.93
C GLY A 294 -4.25 -34.27 -4.22
N ALA A 295 -3.76 -34.80 -3.11
CA ALA A 295 -2.70 -34.16 -2.33
C ALA A 295 -1.35 -34.12 -3.09
N GLY A 296 -0.56 -33.06 -2.86
CA GLY A 296 0.80 -32.95 -3.39
C GLY A 296 0.96 -32.01 -4.56
N CYS A 297 0.33 -30.83 -4.52
CA CYS A 297 0.61 -29.74 -5.43
C CYS A 297 1.75 -28.84 -4.91
N LEU A 298 2.50 -28.24 -5.83
CA LEU A 298 3.48 -27.19 -5.55
C LEU A 298 2.94 -25.88 -6.10
N VAL A 299 3.16 -24.74 -5.43
CA VAL A 299 2.66 -23.44 -5.86
C VAL A 299 3.77 -22.42 -5.99
N SER A 300 3.67 -21.53 -6.97
CA SER A 300 4.55 -20.37 -7.10
C SER A 300 4.28 -19.36 -5.98
N ALA A 301 5.27 -18.50 -5.72
CA ALA A 301 4.96 -17.24 -5.07
C ALA A 301 3.95 -16.46 -5.92
N PRO A 302 3.03 -15.69 -5.31
CA PRO A 302 2.13 -14.82 -6.04
C PRO A 302 2.93 -13.73 -6.75
N ASN A 303 2.62 -13.50 -8.02
CA ASN A 303 3.12 -12.38 -8.80
C ASN A 303 2.04 -11.32 -8.87
N CYS A 304 2.27 -10.17 -8.28
CA CYS A 304 1.30 -9.09 -8.23
C CYS A 304 1.65 -7.96 -9.19
N SER A 305 0.65 -7.19 -9.62
CA SER A 305 0.81 -6.02 -10.47
C SER A 305 -0.10 -4.88 -10.00
N GLY A 306 0.33 -3.65 -10.27
CA GLY A 306 -0.39 -2.45 -9.85
C GLY A 306 -0.52 -2.37 -8.34
N ARG A 307 -1.71 -2.00 -7.86
CA ARG A 307 -1.99 -1.85 -6.43
C ARG A 307 -1.66 -3.09 -5.61
N ALA A 308 -2.03 -4.27 -6.09
CA ALA A 308 -1.81 -5.52 -5.38
C ALA A 308 -0.31 -5.82 -5.16
N TYR A 309 0.56 -5.29 -6.04
CA TYR A 309 2.00 -5.36 -5.86
C TYR A 309 2.47 -4.51 -4.68
N PHE A 310 2.00 -3.27 -4.57
CA PHE A 310 2.37 -2.38 -3.47
C PHE A 310 1.87 -2.89 -2.14
N ASP A 311 0.63 -3.39 -2.07
CA ASP A 311 0.09 -3.97 -0.83
C ASP A 311 0.86 -5.23 -0.40
N TYR A 312 1.29 -6.05 -1.37
CA TYR A 312 2.11 -7.23 -1.09
C TYR A 312 3.53 -6.88 -0.60
N ASP A 313 4.23 -5.98 -1.28
CA ASP A 313 5.57 -5.56 -0.85
C ASP A 313 5.50 -4.74 0.45
N TYR A 314 4.46 -3.93 0.65
CA TYR A 314 4.20 -3.20 1.88
C TYR A 314 3.95 -4.15 3.05
N ALA A 315 3.07 -5.15 2.88
CA ALA A 315 2.86 -6.17 3.91
C ALA A 315 4.17 -6.90 4.24
N ARG A 316 4.99 -7.21 3.24
CA ARG A 316 6.30 -7.85 3.44
C ARG A 316 7.31 -6.97 4.18
N ILE A 317 7.32 -5.66 3.90
CA ILE A 317 8.26 -4.69 4.48
C ILE A 317 7.81 -4.25 5.88
N HIS A 318 6.52 -3.98 6.09
CA HIS A 318 5.96 -3.41 7.32
C HIS A 318 5.46 -4.44 8.32
N ALA A 319 5.30 -5.72 7.96
CA ALA A 319 5.14 -6.80 8.93
C ALA A 319 6.42 -7.08 9.75
N GLY A 320 7.43 -6.19 9.70
CA GLY A 320 8.63 -6.32 10.49
C GLY A 320 9.42 -7.57 10.12
N ALA A 321 9.54 -7.87 8.82
CA ALA A 321 10.41 -8.93 8.32
C ALA A 321 11.89 -8.60 8.58
N LYS A 322 12.31 -8.63 9.85
CA LYS A 322 13.51 -9.41 10.17
C LYS A 322 13.26 -10.76 9.54
N ALA A 323 14.13 -11.18 8.63
CA ALA A 323 14.01 -12.41 7.85
C ALA A 323 13.32 -13.49 8.70
N GLU A 324 12.03 -13.72 8.42
CA GLU A 324 11.25 -14.72 9.14
C GLU A 324 12.03 -16.01 9.03
N SER A 325 12.46 -16.55 10.16
CA SER A 325 13.31 -17.73 10.12
C SER A 325 12.55 -18.81 9.33
N GLU A 326 13.24 -19.56 8.48
CA GLU A 326 12.58 -20.61 7.69
C GLU A 326 11.79 -21.59 8.58
N ARG A 327 12.26 -21.75 9.83
CA ARG A 327 11.57 -22.47 10.90
C ARG A 327 10.19 -21.87 11.23
N SER A 328 10.07 -20.55 11.34
CA SER A 328 8.79 -19.88 11.68
C SER A 328 7.80 -19.98 10.53
N ARG A 329 8.26 -19.86 9.27
CA ARG A 329 7.44 -20.13 8.09
C ARG A 329 6.94 -21.57 8.04
N GLN A 330 7.82 -22.55 8.25
CA GLN A 330 7.46 -23.96 8.27
C GLN A 330 6.48 -24.29 9.40
N ALA A 331 6.64 -23.66 10.56
CA ALA A 331 5.74 -23.86 11.69
C ALA A 331 4.37 -23.21 11.49
N GLY A 332 4.32 -21.97 11.00
CA GLY A 332 3.07 -21.33 10.61
C GLY A 332 2.32 -22.18 9.58
N ALA A 333 3.05 -22.72 8.60
CA ALA A 333 2.50 -23.65 7.62
C ALA A 333 1.93 -24.93 8.27
N ALA A 334 2.72 -25.63 9.08
CA ALA A 334 2.26 -26.84 9.76
C ALA A 334 1.03 -26.59 10.65
N LEU A 335 0.94 -25.42 11.28
CA LEU A 335 -0.11 -25.04 12.21
C LEU A 335 -1.42 -24.64 11.51
N LEU A 336 -1.32 -23.94 10.37
CA LEU A 336 -2.45 -23.21 9.79
C LEU A 336 -2.81 -23.65 8.37
N GLU A 337 -1.90 -24.25 7.62
CA GLU A 337 -2.19 -24.79 6.29
C GLU A 337 -3.30 -25.86 6.27
N PRO A 338 -3.43 -26.76 7.26
CA PRO A 338 -4.55 -27.71 7.33
C PRO A 338 -5.95 -27.07 7.45
N TRP A 339 -6.00 -25.78 7.80
CA TRP A 339 -7.23 -25.02 7.94
C TRP A 339 -7.66 -24.31 6.67
N VAL A 340 -6.75 -24.13 5.70
CA VAL A 340 -7.08 -23.51 4.42
C VAL A 340 -8.17 -24.34 3.71
N GLY A 341 -9.26 -23.68 3.34
CA GLY A 341 -10.47 -24.27 2.75
C GLY A 341 -11.53 -24.74 3.76
N ARG A 342 -11.21 -24.84 5.06
CA ARG A 342 -12.18 -25.18 6.12
C ARG A 342 -13.03 -23.99 6.49
N THR A 343 -14.16 -24.24 7.15
CA THR A 343 -15.06 -23.17 7.58
C THR A 343 -14.48 -22.37 8.75
N GLU A 344 -14.85 -21.10 8.82
CA GLU A 344 -14.56 -20.23 9.95
C GLU A 344 -15.10 -20.80 11.26
N ALA A 345 -16.27 -21.44 11.22
CA ALA A 345 -16.87 -22.09 12.39
C ALA A 345 -15.99 -23.25 12.90
N GLU A 346 -15.51 -24.13 12.01
CA GLU A 346 -14.56 -25.19 12.37
C GLU A 346 -13.26 -24.62 12.94
N PHE A 347 -12.75 -23.54 12.33
CA PHE A 347 -11.54 -22.88 12.82
C PHE A 347 -11.74 -22.32 14.23
N ARG A 348 -12.81 -21.56 14.47
CA ARG A 348 -13.15 -20.99 15.79
C ARG A 348 -13.44 -22.07 16.83
N ALA A 349 -14.04 -23.19 16.45
CA ALA A 349 -14.26 -24.31 17.37
C ALA A 349 -12.94 -24.91 17.88
N HIS A 350 -11.89 -24.90 17.06
CA HIS A 350 -10.57 -25.41 17.45
C HIS A 350 -9.69 -24.37 18.14
N TRP A 351 -9.68 -23.13 17.62
CA TRP A 351 -8.79 -22.06 18.09
C TRP A 351 -9.41 -21.15 19.16
N GLY A 352 -10.71 -21.28 19.40
CA GLY A 352 -11.48 -20.41 20.29
C GLY A 352 -11.86 -19.09 19.63
N SER A 353 -12.22 -18.12 20.48
CA SER A 353 -12.58 -16.78 20.04
C SER A 353 -11.33 -15.96 19.68
N PRO A 354 -11.34 -15.23 18.56
CA PRO A 354 -10.25 -14.33 18.21
C PRO A 354 -10.18 -13.17 19.21
N SER A 355 -8.96 -12.67 19.45
CA SER A 355 -8.73 -11.44 20.22
C SER A 355 -9.24 -10.21 19.49
N ALA A 356 -9.29 -10.24 18.16
CA ALA A 356 -9.94 -9.22 17.35
C ALA A 356 -10.54 -9.83 16.08
N THR A 357 -11.75 -9.39 15.70
CA THR A 357 -12.31 -9.64 14.37
C THR A 357 -12.38 -8.31 13.64
N THR A 358 -11.90 -8.28 12.41
CA THR A 358 -11.98 -7.11 11.53
C THR A 358 -12.68 -7.55 10.26
N ASP A 359 -13.88 -7.01 10.01
CA ASP A 359 -14.55 -7.22 8.74
C ASP A 359 -13.76 -6.55 7.63
N ILE A 360 -13.45 -7.33 6.60
CA ILE A 360 -12.83 -6.88 5.37
C ILE A 360 -13.94 -6.73 4.31
N LEU A 361 -13.71 -5.88 3.30
CA LEU A 361 -14.64 -5.69 2.20
C LEU A 361 -14.97 -7.02 1.49
N GLN A 362 -16.21 -7.11 0.96
CA GLN A 362 -16.73 -8.26 0.18
C GLN A 362 -17.02 -9.56 0.96
N GLY A 363 -17.39 -9.46 2.24
CA GLY A 363 -17.77 -10.65 3.03
C GLY A 363 -16.58 -11.50 3.45
N GLU A 364 -15.43 -10.83 3.62
CA GLU A 364 -14.21 -11.38 4.19
C GLU A 364 -14.03 -10.91 5.63
N SER A 365 -13.32 -11.69 6.44
CA SER A 365 -12.99 -11.28 7.81
C SER A 365 -11.55 -11.65 8.15
N ARG A 366 -10.84 -10.76 8.85
CA ARG A 366 -9.57 -11.06 9.51
C ARG A 366 -9.85 -11.38 10.97
N LEU A 367 -9.45 -12.57 11.38
CA LEU A 367 -9.53 -13.07 12.73
C LEU A 367 -8.12 -13.05 13.31
N THR A 368 -7.89 -12.24 14.33
CA THR A 368 -6.60 -12.15 15.01
C THR A 368 -6.66 -12.99 16.29
N TYR A 369 -5.66 -13.81 16.50
CA TYR A 369 -5.47 -14.66 17.66
C TYR A 369 -4.13 -14.33 18.28
N GLU A 370 -4.07 -14.32 19.60
CA GLU A 370 -2.83 -14.19 20.34
C GLU A 370 -2.77 -15.33 21.35
N LYS A 371 -1.79 -16.21 21.18
CA LYS A 371 -1.59 -17.35 22.08
C LYS A 371 -0.29 -17.14 22.84
N GLY A 372 -0.41 -16.83 24.11
CA GLY A 372 0.70 -16.83 25.05
C GLY A 372 1.20 -18.25 25.30
N TYR A 373 2.51 -18.43 25.39
CA TYR A 373 3.12 -19.64 25.91
C TYR A 373 4.32 -19.28 26.79
N ARG A 374 4.61 -20.13 27.78
CA ARG A 374 5.80 -19.98 28.62
C ARG A 374 6.88 -20.90 28.11
N GLY A 375 8.00 -20.34 27.65
CA GLY A 375 9.16 -21.07 27.20
C GLY A 375 9.80 -21.89 28.32
N LYS A 376 10.66 -22.85 27.97
CA LYS A 376 11.35 -23.71 28.95
C LYS A 376 12.22 -22.94 29.95
N ASN A 377 12.66 -21.73 29.58
CA ASN A 377 13.41 -20.80 30.41
C ASN A 377 12.50 -19.91 31.30
N GLY A 378 11.19 -20.13 31.30
CA GLY A 378 10.23 -19.30 32.02
C GLY A 378 9.85 -17.99 31.33
N ALA A 379 10.44 -17.67 30.17
CA ALA A 379 10.10 -16.46 29.42
C ALA A 379 8.68 -16.60 28.83
N GLU A 380 7.89 -15.53 28.92
CA GLU A 380 6.59 -15.48 28.28
C GLU A 380 6.74 -14.99 26.84
N HIS A 381 6.15 -15.75 25.94
CA HIS A 381 6.17 -15.51 24.51
C HIS A 381 4.73 -15.46 24.01
N ALA A 382 4.47 -14.67 22.97
CA ALA A 382 3.17 -14.63 22.32
C ALA A 382 3.35 -14.96 20.84
N CYS A 383 2.55 -15.91 20.35
CA CYS A 383 2.36 -16.11 18.92
C CYS A 383 1.10 -15.39 18.51
N LYS A 384 1.26 -14.43 17.59
CA LYS A 384 0.14 -13.74 16.98
C LYS A 384 -0.16 -14.40 15.65
N VAL A 385 -1.42 -14.77 15.44
CA VAL A 385 -1.90 -15.39 14.22
C VAL A 385 -3.02 -14.54 13.67
N ALA A 386 -2.90 -14.11 12.41
CA ALA A 386 -4.00 -13.57 11.65
C ALA A 386 -4.53 -14.65 10.72
N VAL A 387 -5.85 -14.85 10.68
CA VAL A 387 -6.52 -15.81 9.81
C VAL A 387 -7.53 -15.05 8.99
N PHE A 388 -7.55 -15.28 7.69
CA PHE A 388 -8.41 -14.56 6.76
C PHE A 388 -9.47 -15.52 6.25
N THR A 389 -10.73 -15.10 6.34
CA THR A 389 -11.89 -15.87 5.90
C THR A 389 -12.61 -15.14 4.77
N ARG A 390 -13.18 -15.89 3.81
CA ARG A 390 -14.01 -15.40 2.71
C ARG A 390 -15.18 -16.36 2.57
N ALA A 391 -16.40 -15.84 2.50
CA ALA A 391 -17.61 -16.67 2.46
C ALA A 391 -17.60 -17.75 3.57
N TYR A 392 -17.17 -17.35 4.77
CA TYR A 392 -17.04 -18.21 5.95
C TYR A 392 -16.06 -19.38 5.81
N LYS A 393 -15.07 -19.30 4.90
CA LYS A 393 -13.98 -20.27 4.79
C LYS A 393 -12.62 -19.62 4.94
N VAL A 394 -11.71 -20.26 5.66
CA VAL A 394 -10.32 -19.82 5.81
C VAL A 394 -9.64 -19.92 4.45
N PHE A 395 -9.10 -18.81 3.94
CA PHE A 395 -8.36 -18.79 2.68
C PHE A 395 -6.91 -18.35 2.85
N SER A 396 -6.54 -17.77 3.99
CA SER A 396 -5.16 -17.38 4.25
C SER A 396 -4.92 -17.26 5.74
N TYR A 397 -3.65 -17.23 6.11
CA TYR A 397 -3.20 -16.94 7.45
C TYR A 397 -1.82 -16.28 7.41
N PHE A 398 -1.46 -15.67 8.53
CA PHE A 398 -0.16 -15.09 8.77
C PHE A 398 0.21 -15.25 10.23
N THR A 399 1.49 -15.49 10.52
CA THR A 399 2.03 -15.55 11.88
C THR A 399 2.99 -14.41 12.09
N GLU A 400 2.84 -13.67 13.19
CA GLU A 400 3.82 -12.66 13.59
C GLU A 400 4.73 -13.21 14.69
N GLY A 401 6.04 -13.22 14.39
CA GLY A 401 7.11 -13.50 15.34
C GLY A 401 7.72 -14.91 15.22
N ASP A 402 9.01 -15.01 15.55
CA ASP A 402 9.77 -16.26 15.42
C ASP A 402 9.24 -17.41 16.31
N VAL A 403 8.41 -17.04 17.28
CA VAL A 403 8.01 -17.81 18.46
C VAL A 403 6.84 -18.77 18.21
N CYS A 404 6.13 -18.64 17.09
CA CYS A 404 5.08 -19.58 16.70
C CYS A 404 5.62 -21.00 16.42
N ALA A 405 6.92 -21.13 16.15
CA ALA A 405 7.56 -22.43 15.92
C ALA A 405 7.57 -23.37 17.11
N ASP A 406 7.58 -22.82 18.32
CA ASP A 406 7.62 -23.61 19.54
C ASP A 406 6.24 -24.04 20.03
N ILE A 407 5.16 -23.49 19.44
CA ILE A 407 3.76 -23.85 19.75
C ILE A 407 3.31 -25.12 19.01
N VAL A 408 3.97 -25.45 17.89
CA VAL A 408 3.64 -26.63 17.07
C VAL A 408 4.17 -27.94 17.69
N ARG A 409 4.98 -27.86 18.75
CA ARG A 409 5.48 -29.01 19.52
C ARG A 409 4.65 -29.24 20.76
#